data_AF-A0A377NE83-F1
#
_entry.id   AF-A0A377NE83-F1
#
_cell.length_a   1.000
_cell.length_b   1.000
_cell.length_c   1.000
_cell.angle_alpha   90.00
_cell.angle_beta   90.00
_cell.angle_gamma   90.00
#
_symmetry.space_group_name_H-M   'P 1'
#
loop_
_entity.id
_entity.type
_entity.pdbx_description
1 polymer ?
#
loop_
_entity_poly.entity_id
_entity_poly.type
_entity_poly.pdbx_seq_one_letter_code
_entity_poly.pdbx_strand_id
1 'polypeptide(L)'
;MSAIKIGIVVFNDIIPFHLSVPCAVFEKAVDAKGKPLYQLFVCGTESGPLRTNTGFSIVADHPLQKLEEADMVIVPSWSQPEVCRRRR
;
A
#
# COMPACT_ATOMS: atom_id res chain seq x y z
N MET A 1 2.93 15.20 -18.19
CA MET A 1 3.38 14.81 -16.83
C MET A 1 3.54 13.30 -16.79
N SER A 2 4.55 12.80 -16.06
CA SER A 2 4.63 11.37 -15.71
C SER A 2 3.57 11.06 -14.66
N ALA A 3 3.14 9.80 -14.58
CA ALA A 3 2.24 9.37 -13.52
C ALA A 3 2.94 9.46 -12.17
N ILE A 4 2.21 9.83 -11.11
CA ILE A 4 2.71 9.84 -9.74
C ILE A 4 2.80 8.40 -9.25
N LYS A 5 3.97 8.01 -8.77
CA LYS A 5 4.23 6.67 -8.21
C LYS A 5 3.75 6.59 -6.77
N ILE A 6 2.82 5.69 -6.50
CA ILE A 6 2.27 5.47 -5.15
C ILE A 6 2.65 4.08 -4.67
N GLY A 7 3.40 4.04 -3.57
CA GLY A 7 3.70 2.81 -2.83
C GLY A 7 2.68 2.58 -1.72
N ILE A 8 2.06 1.41 -1.67
CA ILE A 8 1.08 1.05 -0.63
C ILE A 8 1.67 -0.04 0.26
N VAL A 9 1.71 0.19 1.57
CA VAL A 9 2.26 -0.76 2.54
C VAL A 9 1.20 -1.81 2.93
N VAL A 10 1.60 -3.08 2.92
CA VAL A 10 0.80 -4.21 3.41
C VAL A 10 1.61 -5.04 4.41
N PHE A 11 0.95 -5.56 5.44
CA PHE A 11 1.57 -6.24 6.58
C PHE A 11 0.66 -7.34 7.12
N ASN A 12 1.18 -8.19 8.01
CA ASN A 12 0.41 -9.25 8.67
C ASN A 12 -0.74 -8.67 9.53
N ASP A 13 -1.86 -9.39 9.58
CA ASP A 13 -3.10 -9.00 10.26
C ASP A 13 -3.78 -7.74 9.73
N ILE A 14 -3.37 -7.26 8.53
CA ILE A 14 -4.09 -6.17 7.87
C ILE A 14 -5.55 -6.56 7.60
N ILE A 15 -6.45 -5.59 7.75
CA ILE A 15 -7.83 -5.71 7.28
C ILE A 15 -7.85 -5.43 5.77
N PRO A 16 -8.24 -6.39 4.90
CA PRO A 16 -8.18 -6.21 3.44
C PRO A 16 -8.90 -4.97 2.92
N PHE A 17 -9.95 -4.54 3.62
CA PHE A 17 -10.66 -3.31 3.33
C PHE A 17 -9.73 -2.08 3.27
N HIS A 18 -8.78 -1.96 4.21
CA HIS A 18 -7.82 -0.85 4.22
C HIS A 18 -6.92 -0.84 2.99
N LEU A 19 -6.55 -2.01 2.46
CA LEU A 19 -5.78 -2.12 1.22
C LEU A 19 -6.64 -1.82 -0.03
N SER A 20 -7.90 -2.26 -0.04
CA SER A 20 -8.78 -2.11 -1.22
C SER A 20 -9.10 -0.65 -1.57
N VAL A 21 -9.24 0.21 -0.56
CA VAL A 21 -9.63 1.61 -0.74
C VAL A 21 -8.60 2.41 -1.56
N PRO A 22 -7.32 2.47 -1.19
CA PRO A 22 -6.33 3.19 -1.99
C PRO A 22 -6.19 2.59 -3.40
N CYS A 23 -6.22 1.26 -3.55
CA CYS A 23 -6.20 0.65 -4.88
C CYS A 23 -7.35 1.14 -5.77
N ALA A 24 -8.59 1.06 -5.28
CA ALA A 24 -9.77 1.41 -6.05
C ALA A 24 -9.85 2.91 -6.40
N VAL A 25 -9.39 3.79 -5.50
CA VAL A 25 -9.41 5.24 -5.71
C VAL A 25 -8.39 5.67 -6.76
N PHE A 26 -7.14 5.18 -6.67
CA PHE A 26 -6.05 5.66 -7.52
C PHE A 26 -5.94 4.93 -8.85
N GLU A 27 -6.35 3.67 -8.95
CA GLU A 27 -6.33 2.91 -10.21
C GLU A 27 -7.27 3.52 -11.26
N LYS A 28 -8.41 4.08 -10.84
CA LYS A 28 -9.43 4.64 -11.73
C LYS A 28 -9.18 6.09 -12.13
N ALA A 29 -8.17 6.74 -11.56
CA ALA A 29 -7.91 8.15 -11.80
C ALA A 29 -7.12 8.33 -13.09
N VAL A 30 -7.78 8.89 -14.11
CA VAL A 30 -7.22 9.14 -15.44
C VAL A 30 -7.38 10.61 -15.84
N ASP A 31 -6.51 11.08 -16.74
CA ASP A 31 -6.64 12.42 -17.33
C ASP A 31 -7.75 12.49 -18.41
N ALA A 32 -7.95 13.67 -19.01
CA ALA A 32 -8.94 13.87 -20.07
C ALA A 32 -8.70 13.02 -21.34
N LYS A 33 -7.51 12.41 -21.48
CA LYS A 33 -7.15 11.52 -22.59
C LYS A 33 -7.18 10.04 -22.18
N GLY A 34 -7.64 9.73 -20.97
CA GLY A 34 -7.72 8.37 -20.44
C GLY A 34 -6.38 7.81 -19.95
N LYS A 35 -5.34 8.64 -19.82
CA LYS A 35 -4.04 8.19 -19.31
C LYS A 35 -4.09 8.09 -17.77
N PRO A 36 -3.60 7.00 -17.16
CA PRO A 36 -3.48 6.91 -15.71
C PRO A 36 -2.68 8.07 -15.12
N LEU A 37 -3.24 8.69 -14.08
CA LEU A 37 -2.58 9.76 -13.32
C LEU A 37 -1.58 9.18 -12.30
N TYR A 38 -1.77 7.92 -11.91
CA TYR A 38 -0.99 7.26 -10.87
C TYR A 38 -0.48 5.90 -11.33
N GLN A 39 0.68 5.51 -10.80
CA GLN A 39 1.23 4.17 -10.92
C GLN A 39 1.30 3.56 -9.52
N LEU A 40 0.50 2.53 -9.27
CA LEU A 40 0.45 1.86 -7.98
C LEU A 40 1.44 0.70 -7.91
N PHE A 41 2.04 0.52 -6.74
CA PHE A 41 2.73 -0.71 -6.39
C PHE A 41 2.57 -1.03 -4.90
N VAL A 42 2.46 -2.32 -4.58
CA VAL A 42 2.21 -2.80 -3.22
C VAL A 42 3.49 -3.39 -2.63
N CYS A 43 3.86 -2.91 -1.45
CA CYS A 43 5.06 -3.28 -0.74
C CYS A 43 4.73 -4.06 0.54
N GLY A 44 5.24 -5.27 0.64
CA GLY A 44 5.12 -6.11 1.84
C GLY A 44 6.20 -5.78 2.87
N THR A 45 5.82 -5.76 4.16
CA THR A 45 6.77 -5.63 5.27
C THR A 45 7.66 -6.86 5.47
N GLU A 46 7.21 -8.01 4.99
CA GLU A 46 7.91 -9.29 5.06
C GLU A 46 7.90 -9.96 3.69
N SER A 47 8.86 -10.85 3.44
CA SER A 47 8.89 -11.65 2.22
C SER A 47 7.92 -12.83 2.31
N GLY A 48 7.20 -13.09 1.22
CA GLY A 48 6.24 -14.20 1.13
C GLY A 48 4.80 -13.81 1.50
N PRO A 49 3.93 -14.80 1.74
CA PRO A 49 2.51 -14.55 2.01
C PRO A 49 2.27 -13.87 3.36
N LEU A 50 1.60 -12.72 3.33
CA LEU A 50 1.14 -11.99 4.52
C LEU A 50 -0.27 -12.43 4.89
N ARG A 51 -0.49 -12.83 6.14
CA ARG A 51 -1.82 -13.28 6.61
C ARG A 51 -2.70 -12.06 6.87
N THR A 52 -3.94 -12.10 6.38
CA THR A 52 -4.97 -11.10 6.69
C THR A 52 -5.75 -11.48 7.94
N ASN A 53 -6.43 -10.51 8.55
CA ASN A 53 -7.32 -10.79 9.69
C ASN A 53 -8.51 -11.72 9.34
N THR A 54 -8.82 -11.88 8.05
CA THR A 54 -9.93 -12.67 7.52
C THR A 54 -9.56 -14.10 7.12
N GLY A 55 -8.32 -14.55 7.39
CA GLY A 55 -7.91 -15.95 7.25
C GLY A 55 -7.36 -16.37 5.89
N PHE A 56 -7.28 -15.45 4.92
CA PHE A 56 -6.55 -15.65 3.66
C PHE A 56 -5.24 -14.85 3.65
N SER A 57 -4.36 -15.14 2.69
CA SER A 57 -3.07 -14.45 2.54
C SER A 57 -3.04 -13.51 1.34
N ILE A 58 -2.28 -12.43 1.45
CA ILE A 58 -1.92 -11.51 0.36
C ILE A 58 -0.43 -11.72 0.05
N VAL A 59 -0.06 -11.73 -1.22
CA VAL A 59 1.35 -11.69 -1.65
C VAL A 59 1.60 -10.31 -2.24
N ALA A 60 2.59 -9.60 -1.71
CA ALA A 60 3.04 -8.33 -2.26
C ALA A 60 4.18 -8.58 -3.26
N ASP A 61 4.12 -7.89 -4.40
CA ASP A 61 5.12 -8.05 -5.47
C ASP A 61 6.45 -7.37 -5.16
N HIS A 62 6.48 -6.47 -4.17
CA HIS A 62 7.64 -5.67 -3.85
C HIS A 62 7.98 -5.68 -2.36
N PRO A 63 9.27 -5.59 -2.00
CA PRO A 63 9.69 -5.35 -0.63
C PRO A 63 9.63 -3.84 -0.30
N LEU A 64 9.77 -3.48 0.98
CA LEU A 64 9.71 -2.07 1.43
C LEU A 64 10.76 -1.16 0.78
N GLN A 65 11.92 -1.69 0.36
CA GLN A 65 12.97 -0.90 -0.31
C GLN A 65 12.46 -0.23 -1.59
N LYS A 66 11.46 -0.83 -2.25
CA LYS A 66 10.83 -0.24 -3.45
C LYS A 66 10.18 1.12 -3.18
N LEU A 67 9.83 1.42 -1.93
CA LEU A 67 9.26 2.71 -1.53
C LEU A 67 10.22 3.89 -1.76
N GLU A 68 11.52 3.66 -1.91
CA GLU A 68 12.48 4.71 -2.30
C GLU A 68 12.18 5.32 -3.68
N GLU A 69 11.46 4.59 -4.53
CA GLU A 69 11.03 5.08 -5.85
C GLU A 69 9.64 5.76 -5.82
N ALA A 70 8.96 5.79 -4.68
CA ALA A 70 7.63 6.35 -4.55
C ALA A 70 7.66 7.87 -4.45
N ASP A 71 6.76 8.54 -5.18
CA ASP A 71 6.46 9.95 -4.98
C ASP A 71 5.55 10.14 -3.74
N MET A 72 4.74 9.13 -3.43
CA MET A 72 3.82 9.11 -2.29
C MET A 72 3.76 7.71 -1.67
N VAL A 73 3.79 7.64 -0.33
CA VAL A 73 3.62 6.40 0.41
C VAL A 73 2.29 6.42 1.17
N ILE A 74 1.50 5.37 0.99
CA ILE A 74 0.26 5.15 1.73
C ILE A 74 0.48 4.02 2.74
N VAL A 75 0.27 4.35 4.01
CA VAL A 75 0.21 3.38 5.12
C VAL A 75 -1.27 3.26 5.50
N PRO A 76 -2.00 2.22 5.03
CA PRO A 76 -3.46 2.21 5.09
C PRO A 76 -4.03 2.05 6.50
N SER A 77 -3.26 1.44 7.39
CA SER A 77 -3.57 1.23 8.81
C SER A 77 -2.28 0.89 9.56
N TRP A 78 -2.35 0.77 10.89
CA TRP A 78 -1.26 0.25 11.72
C TRP A 78 -1.84 -0.61 12.84
N SER A 79 -1.15 -1.67 13.22
CA SER A 79 -1.64 -2.65 14.21
C SER A 79 -1.46 -2.24 15.67
N GLN A 80 -0.53 -1.33 15.96
CA GLN A 80 -0.16 -0.96 17.34
C GLN A 80 -0.08 0.57 17.54
N PRO A 81 -1.21 1.27 17.75
CA PRO A 81 -1.22 2.72 17.98
C PRO A 81 -0.37 3.15 19.18
N GLU A 82 -0.21 2.28 20.19
CA GLU A 82 0.60 2.61 21.36
C GLU A 82 2.12 2.66 21.08
N VAL A 83 2.61 2.00 20.03
CA VAL A 83 4.03 2.02 19.67
C VAL A 83 4.49 3.43 19.29
N CYS A 84 3.63 4.21 18.61
CA CYS A 84 3.91 5.62 18.33
C CYS A 84 4.05 6.47 19.61
N ARG A 85 3.44 6.08 20.74
CA ARG A 85 3.48 6.84 21.99
C ARG A 85 4.74 6.59 22.83
N ARG A 86 5.46 5.48 22.60
CA ARG A 86 6.67 5.11 23.38
C ARG A 86 7.98 5.75 22.87
N ARG A 87 7.95 6.46 21.73
CA ARG A 87 9.11 7.18 21.18
C ARG A 87 9.08 8.70 21.44
N ARG A 88 8.31 9.16 22.43
CA ARG A 88 8.41 10.52 22.98
C ARG A 88 9.17 10.51 24.29
#